data_AF-A0A067E556-F1
#
_entry.id   AF-A0A067E556-F1
#
_cell.length_a   1.000
_cell.length_b   1.000
_cell.length_c   1.000
_cell.angle_alpha   90.00
_cell.angle_beta   90.00
_cell.angle_gamma   90.00
#
_symmetry.space_group_name_H-M   'P 1'
#
loop_
_entity.id
_entity.type
_entity.pdbx_description
1 polymer ?
#
loop_
_entity_poly.entity_id
_entity_poly.type
_entity_poly.pdbx_seq_one_letter_code
_entity_poly.pdbx_strand_id
1 'polypeptide(L)'
;MDPSELRYLEDEDTPMMKTIKGATFGLVSGTIFGTVVATWQDVPRVERRVALPGLIRTLKMMGNYGMTFAAIGGVYIGVEQLVQHYRMKRDFVNGAVGGFVAGATVLGYKGILP
;
A
#
# COMPACT_ATOMS: atom_id res chain seq x y z
N MET A 1 -29.84 3.12 -7.94
CA MET A 1 -29.05 3.02 -6.70
C MET A 1 -29.67 4.00 -5.73
N ASP A 2 -30.27 3.47 -4.66
CA ASP A 2 -30.97 4.28 -3.66
C ASP A 2 -29.97 4.95 -2.69
N PRO A 3 -30.24 6.17 -2.18
CA PRO A 3 -29.39 6.84 -1.21
C PRO A 3 -29.22 6.06 0.11
N SER A 4 -30.22 5.24 0.46
CA SER A 4 -30.17 4.34 1.61
C SER A 4 -29.20 3.19 1.40
N GLU A 5 -29.13 2.60 0.20
CA GLU A 5 -28.12 1.57 -0.13
C GLU A 5 -26.70 2.14 -0.09
N LEU A 6 -26.51 3.37 -0.61
CA LEU A 6 -25.24 4.10 -0.49
C LEU A 6 -24.83 4.32 0.97
N ARG A 7 -25.80 4.66 1.83
CA ARG A 7 -25.57 4.90 3.25
C ARG A 7 -25.30 3.60 4.02
N TYR A 8 -25.96 2.50 3.67
CA TYR A 8 -25.67 1.17 4.21
C TYR A 8 -24.28 0.68 3.80
N LEU A 9 -23.89 0.91 2.55
CA LEU A 9 -22.54 0.62 2.05
C LEU A 9 -21.48 1.51 2.72
N GLU A 10 -21.83 2.74 3.14
CA GLU A 10 -20.96 3.63 3.92
C GLU A 10 -20.88 3.25 5.41
N ASP A 11 -21.95 2.71 6.02
CA ASP A 11 -21.98 2.27 7.43
C ASP A 11 -21.27 0.92 7.66
N GLU A 12 -21.25 0.01 6.67
CA GLU A 12 -20.35 -1.18 6.67
C GLU A 12 -18.86 -0.77 6.52
N ASP A 13 -18.62 0.45 6.07
CA ASP A 13 -17.33 1.03 5.73
C ASP A 13 -16.76 1.82 6.92
N THR A 14 -16.71 1.15 8.08
CA THR A 14 -16.03 1.71 9.26
C THR A 14 -14.62 2.22 8.89
N PRO A 15 -14.13 3.29 9.55
CA PRO A 15 -12.83 3.90 9.23
C PRO A 15 -11.68 2.87 9.15
N MET A 16 -11.72 1.91 10.07
CA MET A 16 -10.82 0.75 10.10
C MET A 16 -10.94 -0.12 8.84
N MET A 17 -12.17 -0.48 8.42
CA MET A 17 -12.40 -1.32 7.24
C MET A 17 -11.88 -0.67 5.96
N LYS A 18 -12.11 0.63 5.78
CA LYS A 18 -11.56 1.40 4.65
C LYS A 18 -10.02 1.42 4.66
N THR A 19 -9.40 1.58 5.83
CA THR A 19 -7.94 1.52 5.97
C THR A 19 -7.41 0.14 5.63
N ILE A 20 -8.08 -0.92 6.09
CA ILE A 20 -7.76 -2.32 5.75
C ILE A 20 -7.89 -2.56 4.25
N LYS A 21 -8.96 -2.07 3.61
CA LYS A 21 -9.15 -2.16 2.15
C LYS A 21 -8.02 -1.42 1.41
N GLY A 22 -7.65 -0.22 1.83
CA GLY A 22 -6.53 0.54 1.27
C GLY A 22 -5.18 -0.17 1.42
N ALA A 23 -4.90 -0.71 2.61
CA ALA A 23 -3.70 -1.47 2.88
C ALA A 23 -3.66 -2.78 2.06
N THR A 24 -4.80 -3.47 1.93
CA THR A 24 -4.91 -4.70 1.13
C THR A 24 -4.70 -4.43 -0.35
N PHE A 25 -5.30 -3.36 -0.88
CA PHE A 25 -5.09 -2.96 -2.27
C PHE A 25 -3.63 -2.53 -2.53
N GLY A 26 -3.04 -1.79 -1.59
CA GLY A 26 -1.61 -1.46 -1.58
C GLY A 26 -0.74 -2.73 -1.57
N LEU A 27 -1.08 -3.72 -0.75
CA LEU A 27 -0.34 -4.98 -0.68
C LEU A 27 -0.38 -5.74 -2.01
N VAL A 28 -1.56 -5.89 -2.60
CA VAL A 28 -1.74 -6.60 -3.87
C VAL A 28 -0.99 -5.90 -5.00
N SER A 29 -1.21 -4.59 -5.16
CA SER A 29 -0.53 -3.78 -6.17
C SER A 29 0.99 -3.76 -5.98
N GLY A 30 1.47 -3.66 -4.73
CA GLY A 30 2.88 -3.72 -4.40
C GLY A 30 3.52 -5.08 -4.63
N THR A 31 2.77 -6.17 -4.45
CA THR A 31 3.24 -7.53 -4.75
C THR A 31 3.40 -7.71 -6.26
N ILE A 32 2.43 -7.24 -7.07
CA ILE A 32 2.51 -7.26 -8.54
C ILE A 32 3.67 -6.38 -9.02
N PHE A 33 3.84 -5.19 -8.45
CA PHE A 33 4.99 -4.36 -8.79
C PHE A 33 6.32 -5.04 -8.40
N GLY A 34 6.36 -5.67 -7.23
CA GLY A 34 7.50 -6.46 -6.76
C GLY A 34 7.85 -7.65 -7.65
N THR A 35 6.87 -8.35 -8.23
CA THR A 35 7.12 -9.44 -9.18
C THR A 35 7.72 -8.92 -10.49
N VAL A 36 7.22 -7.79 -11.00
CA VAL A 36 7.77 -7.14 -12.21
C VAL A 36 9.22 -6.71 -11.98
N VAL A 37 9.50 -6.05 -10.86
CA VAL A 37 10.86 -5.63 -10.50
C VAL A 37 11.78 -6.84 -10.34
N ALA A 38 11.33 -7.91 -9.68
CA ALA A 38 12.12 -9.13 -9.54
C ALA A 38 12.45 -9.76 -10.91
N THR A 39 11.47 -9.77 -11.82
CA THR A 39 11.62 -10.31 -13.18
C THR A 39 12.61 -9.49 -14.00
N TRP A 40 12.71 -8.17 -13.78
CA TRP A 40 13.67 -7.30 -14.47
C TRP A 40 15.08 -7.35 -13.86
N GLN A 41 15.21 -7.65 -12.57
CA GLN A 41 16.51 -7.81 -11.90
C GLN A 41 17.13 -9.21 -12.08
N ASP A 42 16.34 -10.21 -12.48
CA ASP A 42 16.83 -11.52 -12.94
C ASP A 42 17.50 -11.39 -14.33
N VAL A 43 18.64 -10.68 -14.36
CA VAL A 43 19.66 -10.82 -15.41
C VAL A 43 20.18 -12.27 -15.34
N PRO A 44 20.33 -13.01 -16.47
CA PRO A 44 20.45 -14.46 -16.48
C PRO A 44 21.72 -14.94 -15.77
N ARG A 45 21.62 -15.18 -14.47
CA ARG A 45 22.61 -15.94 -13.71
C ARG A 45 22.23 -17.41 -13.81
N VAL A 46 22.68 -18.01 -14.90
CA VAL A 46 22.97 -19.44 -14.95
C VAL A 46 23.88 -19.78 -13.78
N GLU A 47 23.29 -20.15 -12.65
CA GLU A 47 23.94 -21.04 -11.68
C GLU A 47 22.94 -22.12 -11.26
N ARG A 48 22.93 -23.16 -12.10
CA ARG A 48 22.50 -24.51 -11.78
C ARG A 48 23.09 -24.91 -10.42
N ARG A 49 22.29 -24.90 -9.35
CA ARG A 49 22.21 -25.95 -8.29
C ARG A 49 21.62 -25.50 -6.94
N VAL A 50 21.19 -24.25 -6.74
CA VAL A 50 20.45 -23.91 -5.51
C VAL A 50 19.31 -22.92 -5.80
N ALA A 51 18.14 -23.43 -6.20
CA ALA A 51 16.96 -22.61 -6.49
C ALA A 51 16.32 -22.01 -5.22
N LEU A 52 16.52 -22.64 -4.05
CA LEU A 52 15.92 -22.24 -2.78
C LEU A 52 16.40 -20.86 -2.27
N PRO A 53 17.70 -20.53 -2.24
CA PRO A 53 18.19 -19.20 -1.85
C PRO A 53 17.72 -18.08 -2.78
N GLY A 54 17.64 -18.34 -4.09
CA GLY A 54 17.13 -17.38 -5.09
C GLY A 54 15.65 -17.08 -4.87
N LEU A 55 14.84 -18.11 -4.67
CA LEU A 55 13.41 -17.96 -4.41
C LEU A 55 13.12 -17.20 -3.11
N ILE A 56 13.88 -17.48 -2.04
CA ILE A 56 13.77 -16.75 -0.76
C ILE A 56 14.10 -15.27 -0.95
N ARG A 57 15.10 -14.95 -1.77
CA ARG A 57 15.49 -13.56 -2.08
C ARG A 57 14.39 -12.84 -2.86
N THR A 58 13.80 -13.49 -3.84
CA THR A 58 12.69 -12.95 -4.63
C THR A 58 11.43 -12.76 -3.77
N LEU A 59 11.08 -13.73 -2.94
CA LEU A 59 9.98 -13.61 -1.98
C LEU A 59 10.20 -12.47 -0.97
N LYS A 60 11.44 -12.29 -0.48
CA LYS A 60 11.78 -11.14 0.38
C LYS A 60 11.65 -9.81 -0.35
N MET A 61 12.06 -9.72 -1.62
CA MET A 61 11.87 -8.50 -2.40
C MET A 61 10.39 -8.22 -2.62
N MET A 62 9.62 -9.21 -3.07
CA MET A 62 8.17 -9.09 -3.26
C MET A 62 7.46 -8.68 -1.96
N GLY A 63 7.82 -9.31 -0.83
CA GLY A 63 7.28 -9.00 0.49
C GLY A 63 7.64 -7.59 0.96
N ASN A 64 8.87 -7.13 0.73
CA ASN A 64 9.28 -5.76 1.05
C ASN A 64 8.53 -4.72 0.22
N TYR A 65 8.33 -4.97 -1.09
CA TYR A 65 7.51 -4.08 -1.93
C TYR A 65 6.05 -4.10 -1.48
N GLY A 66 5.45 -5.28 -1.32
CA GLY A 66 4.09 -5.46 -0.82
C GLY A 66 3.84 -4.74 0.50
N MET A 67 4.72 -4.91 1.50
CA MET A 67 4.63 -4.18 2.77
C MET A 67 4.71 -2.66 2.59
N THR A 68 5.57 -2.18 1.71
CA THR A 68 5.73 -0.73 1.52
C THR A 68 4.53 -0.09 0.84
N PHE A 69 3.94 -0.74 -0.17
CA PHE A 69 2.71 -0.24 -0.77
C PHE A 69 1.49 -0.43 0.15
N ALA A 70 1.45 -1.49 0.97
CA ALA A 70 0.45 -1.65 2.02
C ALA A 70 0.52 -0.52 3.05
N ALA A 71 1.73 -0.15 3.48
CA ALA A 71 1.94 0.98 4.37
C ALA A 71 1.52 2.31 3.72
N ILE A 72 1.81 2.53 2.44
CA ILE A 72 1.36 3.73 1.71
C ILE A 72 -0.16 3.79 1.68
N GLY A 73 -0.83 2.71 1.29
CA GLY A 73 -2.30 2.65 1.23
C GLY A 73 -2.96 2.82 2.60
N GLY A 74 -2.40 2.21 3.64
CA GLY A 74 -2.90 2.34 5.00
C GLY A 74 -2.73 3.75 5.57
N VAL A 75 -1.56 4.37 5.41
CA VAL A 75 -1.32 5.74 5.87
C VAL A 75 -2.15 6.75 5.06
N TYR A 76 -2.24 6.57 3.75
CA TYR A 76 -3.04 7.44 2.88
C TYR A 76 -4.51 7.48 3.33
N ILE A 77 -5.17 6.31 3.43
CA ILE A 77 -6.58 6.25 3.83
C ILE A 77 -6.77 6.66 5.29
N GLY A 78 -5.86 6.27 6.19
CA GLY A 78 -5.94 6.63 7.60
C GLY A 78 -5.87 8.15 7.81
N VAL A 79 -4.95 8.84 7.11
CA VAL A 79 -4.83 10.30 7.19
C VAL A 79 -6.01 11.01 6.52
N GLU A 80 -6.46 10.51 5.37
CA GLU A 80 -7.62 11.08 4.66
C GLU A 80 -8.87 11.06 5.56
N GLN A 81 -9.11 9.96 6.28
CA GLN A 81 -10.20 9.84 7.24
C GLN A 81 -10.05 10.77 8.44
N LEU A 82 -8.83 10.89 8.97
CA LEU A 82 -8.55 11.74 10.13
C LEU A 82 -8.79 13.22 9.81
N VAL A 83 -8.35 13.65 8.62
CA VAL A 83 -8.58 15.02 8.13
C VAL A 83 -10.06 15.24 7.78
N GLN A 84 -10.73 14.26 7.17
CA GLN A 84 -12.17 14.34 6.89
C GLN A 84 -12.99 14.44 8.19
N HIS A 85 -12.64 13.68 9.22
CA HIS A 85 -13.30 13.73 10.52
C HIS A 85 -13.08 15.10 11.21
N TYR A 86 -11.86 15.63 11.14
CA TYR A 86 -11.53 16.93 11.74
C TYR A 86 -12.17 18.12 11.01
N ARG A 87 -12.22 18.09 9.67
CA ARG A 87 -12.74 19.21 8.86
C ARG A 87 -14.22 19.09 8.49
N MET A 88 -14.85 17.93 8.72
CA MET A 88 -16.23 17.64 8.29
C MET A 88 -16.48 17.97 6.80
N LYS A 89 -15.41 17.89 5.99
CA LYS A 89 -15.41 18.20 4.56
C LYS A 89 -14.62 17.13 3.83
N ARG A 90 -15.12 16.70 2.67
CA ARG A 90 -14.49 15.68 1.83
C ARG A 90 -14.00 16.32 0.53
N ASP A 91 -12.82 16.91 0.60
CA ASP A 91 -12.22 17.67 -0.49
C ASP A 91 -10.90 17.03 -0.97
N PHE A 92 -10.49 17.35 -2.20
CA PHE A 92 -9.22 16.87 -2.79
C PHE A 92 -7.98 17.18 -1.93
N VAL A 93 -8.07 18.22 -1.09
CA VAL A 93 -7.03 18.61 -0.14
C VAL A 93 -6.77 17.51 0.89
N ASN A 94 -7.79 16.75 1.30
CA ASN A 94 -7.62 15.64 2.24
C ASN A 94 -6.78 14.52 1.61
N GLY A 95 -7.04 14.22 0.33
CA GLY A 95 -6.23 13.27 -0.44
C GLY A 95 -4.80 13.77 -0.68
N ALA A 96 -4.61 15.06 -0.94
CA ALA A 96 -3.26 15.65 -1.06
C ALA A 96 -2.45 15.54 0.24
N VAL A 97 -3.08 15.79 1.39
CA VAL A 97 -2.46 15.62 2.72
C VAL A 97 -2.17 14.15 2.99
N GLY A 98 -3.12 13.25 2.70
CA GLY A 98 -2.91 11.81 2.82
C GLY A 98 -1.75 11.30 1.98
N GLY A 99 -1.65 11.73 0.72
CA GLY A 99 -0.57 11.39 -0.19
C GLY A 99 0.79 11.94 0.27
N PHE A 100 0.82 13.18 0.74
CA PHE A 100 2.04 13.78 1.27
C PHE A 100 2.53 13.05 2.53
N VAL A 101 1.64 12.78 3.49
CA VAL A 101 2.01 12.07 4.72
C VAL A 101 2.43 10.64 4.42
N ALA A 102 1.72 9.91 3.56
CA ALA A 102 2.09 8.56 3.15
C ALA A 102 3.46 8.51 2.46
N GLY A 103 3.74 9.47 1.57
CA GLY A 103 5.05 9.63 0.94
C GLY A 103 6.15 9.95 1.96
N ALA A 104 5.94 10.95 2.81
CA ALA A 104 6.92 11.40 3.80
C ALA A 104 7.22 10.32 4.85
N THR A 105 6.21 9.60 5.33
CA THR A 105 6.41 8.53 6.32
C THR A 105 7.00 7.28 5.68
N VAL A 106 6.41 6.75 4.60
CA VAL A 106 6.85 5.44 4.08
C VAL A 106 8.16 5.52 3.31
N LEU A 107 8.34 6.53 2.45
CA LEU A 107 9.60 6.71 1.72
C LEU A 107 10.68 7.28 2.63
N GLY A 108 10.32 8.14 3.60
CA GLY A 108 11.25 8.64 4.61
C GLY A 108 11.80 7.54 5.51
N TYR A 109 10.96 6.61 5.99
CA TYR A 109 11.42 5.48 6.79
C TYR A 109 12.27 4.48 5.98
N LYS A 110 11.90 4.25 4.71
CA LYS A 110 12.63 3.31 3.83
C LYS A 110 13.97 3.87 3.33
N GLY A 111 14.15 5.19 3.28
CA GLY A 111 15.42 5.85 2.94
C GLY A 111 16.39 6.05 4.11
N ILE A 112 15.92 5.88 5.36
CA ILE A 112 16.73 6.01 6.58
C ILE A 112 17.38 4.68 7.01
N LEU A 113 16.80 3.53 6.65
CA LEU A 113 17.44 2.24 6.93
C LEU A 113 18.52 1.94 5.86
N PRO A 114 19.80 1.80 6.25
CA PRO A 114 20.93 1.55 5.34
C PRO A 114 20.89 0.18 4.65
#